data_AF-A0A7V3QLH2-F1
#
_entry.id   AF-A0A7V3QLH2-F1
#
_cell.length_a   1.000
_cell.length_b   1.000
_cell.length_c   1.000
_cell.angle_alpha   90.00
_cell.angle_beta   90.00
_cell.angle_gamma   90.00
#
_symmetry.space_group_name_H-M   'P 1'
#
loop_
_entity.id
_entity.type
_entity.pdbx_description
1 polymer ?
#
loop_
_entity_poly.entity_id
_entity_poly.type
_entity_poly.pdbx_seq_one_letter_code
_entity_poly.pdbx_strand_id
1 'polypeptide(L)'
;MAQKNADLKQALGQLEETLEVYLVKKAPFSIPENWKELIVKFAPYLTILGIVVSIPAILAVLGLGALVSPFTAFLGPRYALSYSFNYVLSMVTLAVVVVLEAMAVPGLFKREGKAWRFLFYASLVNVVSGFLGGDWVGMIIGT
;
A
#
# COMPACT_ATOMS: atom_id res chain seq x y z
N MET A 1 -8.81 -23.08 9.64
CA MET A 1 -8.01 -22.17 8.79
C MET A 1 -8.56 -22.01 7.37
N ALA A 2 -9.19 -23.03 6.76
CA ALA A 2 -9.80 -22.90 5.42
C ALA A 2 -11.00 -21.94 5.35
N GLN A 3 -11.88 -21.95 6.36
CA GLN A 3 -13.07 -21.06 6.44
C GLN A 3 -12.69 -19.58 6.37
N LYS A 4 -11.79 -19.12 7.25
CA LYS A 4 -11.34 -17.72 7.33
C LYS A 4 -10.71 -17.20 6.03
N ASN A 5 -10.03 -18.05 5.27
CA ASN A 5 -9.46 -17.68 3.98
C ASN A 5 -10.53 -17.54 2.87
N ALA A 6 -11.60 -18.35 2.94
CA ALA A 6 -12.75 -18.19 2.07
C ALA A 6 -13.49 -16.89 2.40
N ASP A 7 -13.68 -16.59 3.69
CA ASP A 7 -14.34 -15.36 4.16
C ASP A 7 -13.58 -14.09 3.73
N LEU A 8 -12.24 -14.08 3.85
CA LEU A 8 -11.42 -12.93 3.44
C LEU A 8 -11.45 -12.69 1.92
N LYS A 9 -11.34 -13.75 1.12
CA LYS A 9 -11.45 -13.62 -0.35
C LYS A 9 -12.83 -13.15 -0.76
N GLN A 10 -13.87 -13.62 -0.09
CA GLN A 10 -15.24 -13.19 -0.32
C GLN A 10 -15.43 -11.71 0.05
N ALA A 11 -14.91 -11.27 1.20
CA ALA A 11 -14.95 -9.86 1.61
C ALA A 11 -14.22 -8.93 0.63
N LEU A 12 -13.03 -9.35 0.13
CA LEU A 12 -12.31 -8.59 -0.89
C LEU A 12 -13.08 -8.54 -2.22
N GLY A 13 -13.70 -9.65 -2.63
CA GLY A 13 -14.55 -9.68 -3.82
C GLY A 13 -15.77 -8.74 -3.71
N GLN A 14 -16.42 -8.73 -2.54
CA GLN A 14 -17.53 -7.80 -2.26
C GLN A 14 -17.08 -6.34 -2.27
N LEU A 15 -15.89 -6.05 -1.76
CA LEU A 15 -15.31 -4.72 -1.80
C LEU A 15 -15.05 -4.27 -3.24
N GLU A 16 -14.41 -5.11 -4.05
CA GLU A 16 -14.16 -4.83 -5.48
C GLU A 16 -15.48 -4.55 -6.22
N GLU A 17 -16.51 -5.37 -6.00
CA GLU A 17 -17.84 -5.19 -6.61
C GLU A 17 -18.49 -3.87 -6.18
N THR A 18 -18.42 -3.55 -4.89
CA THR A 18 -18.96 -2.30 -4.34
C THR A 18 -18.25 -1.09 -4.97
N LEU A 19 -16.93 -1.14 -5.04
CA LEU A 19 -16.12 -0.09 -5.66
C LEU A 19 -16.43 0.03 -7.16
N GLU A 20 -16.64 -1.06 -7.89
CA GLU A 20 -17.02 -1.02 -9.30
C GLU A 20 -18.39 -0.32 -9.48
N VAL A 21 -19.37 -0.63 -8.63
CA VAL A 21 -20.69 0.00 -8.67
C VAL A 21 -20.58 1.51 -8.47
N TYR A 22 -19.80 1.97 -7.49
CA TYR A 22 -19.74 3.40 -7.16
C TYR A 22 -18.75 4.19 -8.01
N LEU A 23 -17.58 3.65 -8.32
CA LEU A 23 -16.50 4.37 -9.01
C LEU A 23 -16.56 4.25 -10.53
N VAL A 24 -17.27 3.25 -11.06
CA VAL A 24 -17.38 3.05 -12.52
C VAL A 24 -18.82 3.18 -13.00
N LYS A 25 -19.77 2.47 -12.39
CA LYS A 25 -21.15 2.39 -12.91
C LYS A 25 -22.03 3.58 -12.51
N LYS A 26 -21.90 4.08 -11.28
CA LYS A 26 -22.68 5.22 -10.76
C LYS A 26 -21.94 6.55 -10.80
N ALA A 27 -20.65 6.56 -11.10
CA ALA A 27 -19.89 7.80 -11.22
C ALA A 27 -20.40 8.60 -12.44
N PRO A 28 -20.78 9.88 -12.29
CA PRO A 28 -21.24 10.72 -13.41
C PRO A 28 -20.10 11.12 -14.35
N PHE A 29 -18.85 10.79 -14.00
CA PHE A 29 -17.65 10.99 -14.79
C PHE A 29 -17.05 9.63 -15.13
N SER A 30 -16.97 9.31 -16.43
CA SER A 30 -16.18 8.19 -16.92
C SER A 30 -14.81 8.72 -17.35
N ILE A 31 -13.74 8.01 -16.99
CA ILE A 31 -12.40 8.38 -17.43
C ILE A 31 -12.37 8.29 -18.97
N PRO A 32 -12.07 9.38 -19.70
CA PRO A 32 -12.04 9.32 -21.15
C PRO A 32 -10.97 8.34 -21.64
N GLU A 33 -11.18 7.71 -22.80
CA GLU A 33 -10.38 6.56 -23.24
C GLU A 33 -8.88 6.91 -23.42
N ASN A 34 -8.59 8.12 -23.87
CA ASN A 34 -7.23 8.64 -23.97
C ASN A 34 -6.52 8.69 -22.60
N TRP A 35 -7.21 9.08 -21.53
CA TRP A 35 -6.66 9.12 -20.18
C TRP A 35 -6.39 7.71 -19.64
N LYS A 36 -7.29 6.74 -19.89
CA LYS A 36 -7.04 5.34 -19.52
C LYS A 36 -5.80 4.80 -20.22
N GLU A 37 -5.64 5.10 -21.51
CA GLU A 37 -4.49 4.64 -22.27
C GLU A 37 -3.18 5.25 -21.76
N LEU A 38 -3.18 6.53 -21.37
CA LEU A 38 -2.03 7.17 -20.73
C LEU A 38 -1.68 6.49 -19.41
N ILE A 39 -2.68 6.23 -18.55
CA ILE A 39 -2.48 5.54 -17.26
C ILE A 39 -1.85 4.16 -17.49
N VAL A 40 -2.38 3.36 -18.43
CA VAL A 40 -1.85 2.03 -18.72
C VAL A 40 -0.43 2.08 -19.30
N LYS A 41 -0.09 3.12 -20.08
CA LYS A 41 1.25 3.31 -20.62
C LYS A 41 2.26 3.74 -19.54
N PHE A 42 1.87 4.62 -18.63
CA PHE A 42 2.78 5.17 -17.61
C PHE A 42 2.87 4.33 -16.33
N ALA A 43 1.84 3.57 -15.99
CA ALA A 43 1.80 2.76 -14.76
C ALA A 43 3.04 1.89 -14.54
N PRO A 44 3.57 1.12 -15.52
CA PRO A 44 4.78 0.33 -15.30
C PRO A 44 5.98 1.19 -14.88
N TYR A 45 6.16 2.35 -15.51
CA TYR A 45 7.27 3.25 -15.22
C TYR A 45 7.12 3.93 -13.87
N LEU A 46 5.90 4.35 -13.52
CA LEU A 46 5.60 4.92 -12.21
C LEU A 46 5.82 3.90 -11.09
N THR A 47 5.41 2.64 -11.29
CA THR A 47 5.66 1.55 -10.32
C THR A 47 7.16 1.28 -10.16
N ILE A 48 7.93 1.22 -11.25
CA ILE A 48 9.39 1.07 -11.16
C ILE A 48 10.01 2.25 -10.41
N LEU A 49 9.59 3.47 -10.71
CA LEU A 49 10.05 4.67 -10.01
C LEU A 49 9.74 4.57 -8.51
N GLY A 50 8.53 4.14 -8.14
CA GLY A 50 8.14 3.90 -6.75
C GLY A 50 9.05 2.91 -6.05
N ILE A 51 9.37 1.78 -6.70
CA ILE A 51 10.31 0.78 -6.16
C ILE A 51 11.72 1.36 -6.02
N VAL A 52 12.21 2.10 -7.01
CA VAL A 52 13.55 2.70 -6.95
C VAL A 52 13.66 3.74 -5.85
N VAL A 53 12.61 4.55 -5.63
CA VAL A 53 12.56 5.55 -4.54
C VAL A 53 12.36 4.90 -3.18
N SER A 54 11.66 3.77 -3.10
CA SER A 54 11.44 3.08 -1.83
C SER A 54 12.73 2.48 -1.28
N ILE A 55 13.69 2.06 -2.12
CA ILE A 55 14.98 1.52 -1.66
C ILE A 55 15.74 2.50 -0.73
N PRO A 56 16.09 3.74 -1.15
CA PRO A 56 16.75 4.69 -0.27
C PRO A 56 15.85 5.13 0.89
N ALA A 57 14.52 5.19 0.70
CA ALA A 57 13.60 5.50 1.78
C ALA A 57 13.62 4.43 2.88
N ILE A 58 13.63 3.15 2.51
CA ILE A 58 13.74 2.02 3.44
C ILE A 58 15.07 2.09 4.18
N LEU A 59 16.18 2.34 3.49
CA LEU A 59 17.49 2.51 4.12
C LEU A 59 17.51 3.69 5.10
N ALA A 60 16.88 4.81 4.74
CA ALA A 60 16.77 5.97 5.60
C ALA A 60 15.93 5.67 6.85
N VAL A 61 14.78 5.01 6.71
CA VAL A 61 13.95 4.61 7.86
C VAL A 61 14.67 3.62 8.76
N LEU A 62 15.39 2.64 8.19
CA LEU A 62 16.22 1.71 8.95
C LEU A 62 17.33 2.42 9.72
N GLY A 63 18.07 3.32 9.05
CA GLY A 63 19.17 4.07 9.65
C GLY A 63 18.69 5.02 10.75
N LEU A 64 17.67 5.84 10.46
CA LEU A 64 17.07 6.75 11.43
C LEU A 64 16.42 6.00 12.59
N GLY A 65 15.74 4.89 12.31
CA GLY A 65 15.13 4.03 13.34
C GLY A 65 16.16 3.45 14.30
N ALA A 66 17.29 2.97 13.79
CA ALA A 66 18.39 2.47 14.60
C ALA A 66 19.03 3.59 15.47
N LEU A 67 19.17 4.80 14.92
CA LEU A 67 19.73 5.94 15.65
C LEU A 67 18.79 6.46 16.74
N VAL A 68 17.48 6.50 16.48
CA VAL A 68 16.48 7.05 17.41
C VAL A 68 16.07 6.02 18.47
N SER A 69 16.13 4.73 18.17
CA SER A 69 15.72 3.63 19.05
C SER A 69 16.22 3.74 20.51
N PRO A 70 17.53 3.94 20.79
CA PRO A 70 18.03 4.07 22.16
C PRO A 70 17.45 5.28 22.89
N PHE A 71 17.10 6.34 22.16
CA PHE A 71 16.58 7.57 22.76
C PHE A 71 15.10 7.47 23.13
N THR A 72 14.36 6.54 22.50
CA THR A 72 12.93 6.35 22.79
C THR A 72 12.67 5.90 24.24
N ALA A 73 13.63 5.22 24.86
CA ALA A 73 13.55 4.80 26.26
C ALA A 73 13.49 5.99 27.24
N PHE A 74 14.13 7.12 26.90
CA PHE A 74 14.09 8.34 27.74
C PHE A 74 12.76 9.09 27.67
N LEU A 75 11.94 8.85 26.63
CA LEU A 75 10.63 9.47 26.46
C LEU A 75 9.50 8.70 27.18
N GLY A 76 9.85 7.59 27.84
CA GLY A 76 8.97 6.81 28.70
C GLY A 76 8.54 5.47 28.09
N PRO A 77 8.17 4.48 28.93
CA PRO A 77 7.93 3.10 28.48
C PRO A 77 6.79 2.97 27.47
N ARG A 78 5.74 3.77 27.64
CA ARG A 78 4.57 3.77 26.73
C ARG A 78 4.96 4.26 25.34
N TYR A 79 5.80 5.29 25.26
CA TYR A 79 6.26 5.86 23.99
C TYR A 79 7.20 4.89 23.27
N ALA A 80 8.15 4.30 23.98
CA ALA A 80 9.07 3.30 23.44
C ALA A 80 8.32 2.09 22.85
N LEU A 81 7.29 1.60 23.55
CA LEU A 81 6.47 0.48 23.07
C LEU A 81 5.67 0.86 21.81
N SER A 82 5.02 2.03 21.78
CA SER A 82 4.26 2.48 20.60
C SER A 82 5.16 2.74 19.40
N TYR A 83 6.33 3.35 19.61
CA TYR A 83 7.30 3.59 18.56
C TYR A 83 7.81 2.27 17.96
N SER A 84 8.17 1.31 18.81
CA SER A 84 8.67 0.00 18.38
C SER A 84 7.62 -0.77 17.57
N PHE A 85 6.35 -0.74 18.02
CA PHE A 85 5.25 -1.35 17.30
C PHE A 85 5.04 -0.71 15.92
N ASN A 86 4.94 0.62 15.86
CA ASN A 86 4.71 1.36 14.62
C ASN A 86 5.90 1.22 13.65
N TYR A 87 7.12 1.21 14.16
CA TYR A 87 8.33 0.99 13.37
C TYR A 87 8.32 -0.39 12.71
N VAL A 88 8.09 -1.46 13.48
CA VAL A 88 8.02 -2.82 12.93
C VAL A 88 6.88 -2.96 11.94
N LEU A 89 5.70 -2.42 12.28
CA LEU A 89 4.55 -2.40 11.38
C LEU A 89 4.90 -1.73 10.05
N SER A 90 5.45 -0.51 10.08
CA SER A 90 5.84 0.23 8.87
C SER A 90 6.86 -0.52 8.00
N MET A 91 7.83 -1.21 8.62
CA MET A 91 8.85 -1.97 7.90
C MET A 91 8.27 -3.19 7.22
N VAL A 92 7.40 -3.93 7.91
CA VAL A 92 6.71 -5.09 7.33
C VAL A 92 5.77 -4.63 6.21
N THR A 93 5.01 -3.57 6.41
CA THR A 93 4.12 -2.99 5.41
C THR A 93 4.90 -2.57 4.16
N LEU A 94 5.98 -1.79 4.31
CA LEU A 94 6.82 -1.38 3.19
C LEU A 94 7.39 -2.57 2.43
N ALA A 95 7.88 -3.60 3.13
CA ALA A 95 8.39 -4.81 2.50
C ALA A 95 7.30 -5.52 1.66
N VAL A 96 6.09 -5.68 2.23
CA VAL A 96 4.96 -6.32 1.53
C VAL A 96 4.55 -5.50 0.30
N VAL A 97 4.43 -4.18 0.44
CA VAL A 97 4.06 -3.27 -0.65
C VAL A 97 5.06 -3.34 -1.80
N VAL A 98 6.35 -3.25 -1.51
CA VAL A 98 7.41 -3.33 -2.53
C VAL A 98 7.39 -4.67 -3.26
N VAL A 99 7.15 -5.77 -2.54
CA VAL A 99 7.02 -7.11 -3.17
C VAL A 99 5.81 -7.15 -4.10
N LEU A 100 4.65 -6.63 -3.68
CA LEU A 100 3.45 -6.59 -4.51
C LEU A 100 3.65 -5.72 -5.76
N GLU A 101 4.28 -4.55 -5.60
CA GLU A 101 4.62 -3.67 -6.72
C GLU A 101 5.60 -4.33 -7.69
N ALA A 102 6.66 -4.97 -7.19
CA ALA A 102 7.62 -5.69 -8.00
C ALA A 102 6.96 -6.84 -8.79
N MET A 103 6.02 -7.56 -8.19
CA MET A 103 5.22 -8.59 -8.88
C MET A 103 4.26 -7.99 -9.92
N ALA A 104 3.79 -6.76 -9.71
CA ALA A 104 2.93 -6.07 -10.66
C ALA A 104 3.69 -5.63 -11.93
N VAL A 105 4.94 -5.18 -11.81
CA VAL A 105 5.75 -4.65 -12.93
C VAL A 105 5.69 -5.50 -14.22
N PRO A 106 6.03 -6.81 -14.22
CA PRO A 106 6.02 -7.60 -15.44
C PRO A 106 4.62 -7.76 -16.05
N GLY A 107 3.57 -7.77 -15.22
CA GLY A 107 2.19 -7.83 -15.68
C GLY A 107 1.66 -6.48 -16.20
N LEU A 108 2.14 -5.36 -15.65
CA LEU A 108 1.80 -4.01 -16.11
C LEU A 108 2.33 -3.75 -17.52
N PHE A 109 3.56 -4.19 -17.83
CA PHE A 109 4.09 -4.12 -19.20
C PHE A 109 3.24 -4.92 -20.20
N LYS A 110 2.65 -6.03 -19.75
CA LYS A 110 1.74 -6.88 -20.56
C LYS A 110 0.29 -6.38 -20.56
N ARG A 111 -0.01 -5.28 -19.85
CA ARG A 111 -1.36 -4.71 -19.70
C ARG A 111 -2.37 -5.71 -19.12
N GLU A 112 -1.91 -6.58 -18.22
CA GLU A 112 -2.76 -7.60 -17.61
C GLU A 112 -3.54 -7.04 -16.40
N GLY A 113 -4.85 -7.30 -16.35
CA GLY A 113 -5.70 -6.90 -15.22
C GLY A 113 -5.26 -7.48 -13.87
N LYS A 114 -4.59 -8.64 -13.87
CA LYS A 114 -4.02 -9.25 -12.66
C LYS A 114 -2.95 -8.35 -12.02
N ALA A 115 -2.20 -7.60 -12.81
CA ALA A 115 -1.17 -6.69 -12.32
C ALA A 115 -1.78 -5.49 -11.58
N TRP A 116 -2.90 -4.97 -12.08
CA TRP A 116 -3.69 -3.93 -11.43
C TRP A 116 -4.26 -4.38 -10.09
N ARG A 117 -4.63 -5.66 -9.96
CA ARG A 117 -5.03 -6.23 -8.67
C ARG A 117 -3.89 -6.24 -7.64
N PHE A 118 -2.65 -6.48 -8.06
CA PHE A 118 -1.51 -6.37 -7.13
C PHE A 118 -1.29 -4.94 -6.64
N LEU A 119 -1.43 -3.94 -7.52
CA LEU A 119 -1.39 -2.53 -7.13
C LEU A 119 -2.55 -2.15 -6.19
N PHE A 120 -3.75 -2.69 -6.43
CA PHE A 120 -4.89 -2.54 -5.54
C PHE A 120 -4.61 -3.12 -4.15
N TYR A 121 -4.05 -4.33 -4.07
CA TYR A 121 -3.69 -4.94 -2.79
C TYR A 121 -2.57 -4.17 -2.08
N ALA A 122 -1.57 -3.65 -2.80
CA ALA A 122 -0.54 -2.78 -2.22
C ALA A 122 -1.18 -1.53 -1.57
N SER A 123 -2.12 -0.90 -2.26
CA SER A 123 -2.87 0.25 -1.74
C SER A 123 -3.71 -0.12 -0.51
N LEU A 124 -4.37 -1.28 -0.54
CA LEU A 124 -5.17 -1.79 0.59
C LEU A 124 -4.30 -2.06 1.82
N VAL A 125 -3.12 -2.66 1.62
CA VAL A 125 -2.15 -2.91 2.71
C VAL A 125 -1.71 -1.60 3.37
N ASN A 126 -1.46 -0.54 2.60
CA ASN A 126 -1.15 0.79 3.14
C ASN A 126 -2.30 1.34 3.98
N VAL A 127 -3.54 1.28 3.48
CA VAL A 127 -4.72 1.76 4.22
C VAL A 127 -4.91 1.00 5.53
N VAL A 128 -4.81 -0.33 5.50
CA VAL A 128 -4.94 -1.17 6.71
C VAL A 128 -3.82 -0.86 7.69
N SER A 129 -2.61 -0.64 7.20
CA SER A 129 -1.44 -0.36 8.05
C SER A 129 -1.52 1.02 8.70
N GLY A 130 -2.01 2.05 7.98
CA GLY A 130 -2.27 3.37 8.54
C GLY A 130 -3.31 3.33 9.66
N PHE A 131 -4.39 2.56 9.47
CA PHE A 131 -5.42 2.34 10.47
C PHE A 131 -4.84 1.68 11.74
N LEU A 132 -4.03 0.64 11.57
CA LEU A 132 -3.41 -0.08 12.69
C LEU A 132 -2.34 0.74 13.42
N GLY A 133 -1.64 1.62 12.70
CA GLY A 133 -0.62 2.51 13.27
C GLY A 133 -1.21 3.69 14.06
N GLY A 134 -2.52 3.91 13.99
CA GLY A 134 -3.21 5.02 14.65
C GLY A 134 -2.98 6.38 13.98
N ASP A 135 -2.51 6.38 12.72
CA ASP A 135 -2.33 7.60 11.92
C ASP A 135 -3.58 7.87 11.08
N TRP A 136 -4.66 8.22 11.78
CA TRP A 136 -5.96 8.52 11.18
C TRP A 136 -5.93 9.76 10.28
N VAL A 137 -4.97 10.65 10.52
CA VAL A 137 -4.81 11.90 9.80
C VAL A 137 -4.02 11.64 8.51
N GLY A 138 -2.87 10.97 8.57
CA GLY A 138 -2.09 10.55 7.38
C GLY A 138 -2.88 9.67 6.40
N MET A 139 -3.80 8.85 6.91
CA MET A 139 -4.67 7.99 6.09
C MET A 139 -5.60 8.76 5.12
N ILE A 140 -5.97 10.00 5.45
CA ILE A 140 -6.85 10.84 4.61
C ILE A 140 -6.03 11.69 3.64
N ILE A 141 -4.81 12.08 4.02
CA ILE A 141 -3.94 12.97 3.23
C ILE A 141 -2.92 12.22 2.37
N GLY A 142 -2.76 10.90 2.55
CA GLY A 142 -1.88 10.08 1.72
C GLY A 142 -0.39 10.31 1.98
N THR A 143 -0.03 10.59 3.23
CA THR A 143 1.36 10.75 3.71
C THR A 143 1.62 9.86 4.89
#